data_AF-A0A4Q4W5C3-F1
#
_entry.id   AF-A0A4Q4W5C3-F1
#
_cell.length_a   1.000
_cell.length_b   1.000
_cell.length_c   1.000
_cell.angle_alpha   90.00
_cell.angle_beta   90.00
_cell.angle_gamma   90.00
#
_symmetry.space_group_name_H-M   'P 1'
#
loop_
_entity.id
_entity.type
_entity.pdbx_description
1 polymer ?
#
loop_
_entity_poly.entity_id
_entity_poly.type
_entity_poly.pdbx_seq_one_letter_code
_entity_poly.pdbx_strand_id
1 'polypeptide(L)'
;MTFGDDFRRLADQHRDTCRDLERERVAGRHTQEQAELLGKKLRELEESVKRSSFVLVLIDADADAYLFDDGYFDDPVDGGKRAALALGSAVRKWWKAENPSLGDIPVVVKAFANGDGLAQLLMRAGMVKRDNALASFASSFSQADEMFDFVLVGKGKDRADHKITGALKHYVESPSCRHILFAACHDNGYVRTLEKYDREPSAAKKITLLRSFQTGREFSSLGLPSITFESVFRKLPLPQGDLVISGKADDSVRASSSVNSKTPSSTNGITQALQGPSSYAQQVASSPSNEARPLPRFVGNPGCNYGEEIDGEDRLGELKTKQGVTFIMAVGQKRKRPASDPVPTVTKPASKLTKTITHTVIADSHLKGEEGTGKTEDAVEQQQLLDLIASSSMTPFEKRVLSLLCQIPRGRVSTYGLLSARLGSSPRAVGGALRRNPFAPRVPCHRVVAAGGGLGGFKGAWPRDGVGITLDEKRRLLRGEGVRFDAKGRVLGTPWGEFV
;
A
#
# COMPACT_ATOMS: atom_id res chain seq x y z
N MET A 1 57.19 -57.13 11.53
CA MET A 1 56.26 -56.73 10.46
C MET A 1 56.82 -57.27 9.17
N THR A 2 56.06 -58.09 8.45
CA THR A 2 56.54 -58.69 7.20
C THR A 2 56.24 -57.74 6.05
N PHE A 3 57.14 -57.65 5.07
CA PHE A 3 57.00 -56.79 3.88
C PHE A 3 55.64 -57.00 3.16
N GLY A 4 55.05 -58.18 3.28
CA GLY A 4 53.73 -58.52 2.72
C GLY A 4 52.52 -57.95 3.49
N ASP A 5 52.68 -57.55 4.76
CA ASP A 5 51.63 -56.88 5.53
C ASP A 5 51.63 -55.37 5.23
N ASP A 6 52.81 -54.76 5.08
CA ASP A 6 52.95 -53.36 4.68
C ASP A 6 52.47 -53.13 3.24
N PHE A 7 52.74 -54.08 2.33
CA PHE A 7 52.21 -54.03 0.96
C PHE A 7 50.68 -54.13 0.94
N ARG A 8 50.08 -55.02 1.74
CA ARG A 8 48.61 -55.14 1.85
C ARG A 8 47.98 -53.86 2.39
N ARG A 9 48.57 -53.27 3.45
CA ARG A 9 48.12 -51.99 4.00
C ARG A 9 48.18 -50.86 2.97
N LEU A 10 49.27 -50.76 2.21
CA LEU A 10 49.41 -49.75 1.17
C LEU A 10 48.42 -49.95 0.01
N ALA A 11 48.17 -51.20 -0.38
CA ALA A 11 47.18 -51.54 -1.41
C ALA A 11 45.75 -51.16 -0.99
N ASP A 12 45.40 -51.39 0.29
CA ASP A 12 44.09 -51.00 0.83
C ASP A 12 43.96 -49.47 0.95
N GLN A 13 45.01 -48.78 1.42
CA GLN A 13 45.05 -47.31 1.42
C GLN A 13 44.90 -46.73 0.02
N HIS A 14 45.56 -47.31 -0.98
CA HIS A 14 45.43 -46.88 -2.37
C HIS A 14 43.98 -47.05 -2.86
N ARG A 15 43.36 -48.20 -2.56
CA ARG A 15 41.97 -48.50 -2.95
C ARG A 15 40.97 -47.55 -2.33
N ASP A 16 41.14 -47.22 -1.05
CA ASP A 16 40.28 -46.26 -0.35
C ASP A 16 40.48 -44.84 -0.89
N THR A 17 41.73 -44.44 -1.15
CA THR A 17 42.04 -43.15 -1.78
C THR A 17 41.41 -43.03 -3.17
N CYS A 18 41.45 -44.10 -3.98
CA CYS A 18 40.77 -44.12 -5.27
C CYS A 18 39.24 -43.98 -5.15
N ARG A 19 38.63 -44.61 -4.14
CA ARG A 19 37.18 -44.50 -3.88
C ARG A 19 36.80 -43.08 -3.45
N ASP A 20 37.60 -42.47 -2.58
CA ASP A 20 37.35 -41.10 -2.12
C ASP A 20 37.56 -40.09 -3.25
N LEU A 21 38.60 -40.26 -4.08
CA LEU A 21 38.79 -39.45 -5.28
C LEU A 21 37.60 -39.56 -6.25
N GLU A 22 37.06 -40.77 -6.46
CA GLU A 22 35.89 -40.94 -7.33
C GLU A 22 34.65 -40.27 -6.74
N ARG A 23 34.43 -40.39 -5.42
CA ARG A 23 33.35 -39.68 -4.72
C ARG A 23 33.47 -38.16 -4.89
N GLU A 24 34.67 -37.61 -4.70
CA GLU A 24 34.93 -36.18 -4.88
C GLU A 24 34.70 -35.74 -6.33
N ARG A 25 35.12 -36.54 -7.31
CA ARG A 25 34.88 -36.28 -8.74
C ARG A 25 33.39 -36.27 -9.08
N VAL A 26 32.62 -37.23 -8.57
CA VAL A 26 31.16 -37.28 -8.78
C VAL A 26 30.49 -36.09 -8.10
N ALA A 27 30.87 -35.75 -6.86
CA ALA A 27 30.35 -34.60 -6.15
C ALA A 27 30.69 -33.27 -6.85
N GLY A 28 31.91 -33.15 -7.39
CA GLY A 28 32.36 -32.00 -8.17
C GLY A 28 31.54 -31.83 -9.45
N ARG A 29 31.36 -32.91 -10.22
CA ARG A 29 30.51 -32.92 -11.42
C ARG A 29 29.07 -32.50 -11.10
N HIS A 30 28.46 -33.11 -10.08
CA HIS A 30 27.09 -32.76 -9.67
C HIS A 30 26.97 -31.30 -9.23
N THR A 31 27.95 -30.78 -8.49
CA THR A 31 27.97 -29.37 -8.07
C THR A 31 28.07 -28.43 -9.27
N GLN A 32 28.91 -28.77 -10.25
CA GLN A 32 29.04 -28.01 -11.48
C GLN A 32 27.73 -28.01 -12.27
N GLU A 33 27.12 -29.18 -12.46
CA GLU A 33 25.81 -29.31 -13.14
C GLU A 33 24.72 -28.50 -12.44
N GLN A 34 24.67 -28.51 -11.10
CA GLN A 34 23.71 -27.69 -10.33
C GLN A 34 23.99 -26.19 -10.50
N ALA A 35 25.26 -25.77 -10.49
CA ALA A 35 25.63 -24.36 -10.70
C ALA A 35 25.25 -23.88 -12.11
N GLU A 36 25.45 -24.71 -13.13
CA GLU A 36 25.06 -24.43 -14.51
C GLU A 36 23.53 -24.33 -14.66
N LEU A 37 22.79 -25.27 -14.05
CA LEU A 37 21.33 -25.27 -14.03
C LEU A 37 20.77 -24.03 -13.32
N LEU A 38 21.29 -23.71 -12.13
CA LEU A 38 20.91 -22.51 -11.39
C LEU A 38 21.23 -21.23 -12.17
N GLY A 39 22.40 -21.19 -12.82
CA GLY A 39 22.78 -20.09 -13.70
C GLY A 39 21.82 -19.91 -14.87
N LYS A 40 21.35 -21.01 -15.48
CA LYS A 40 20.32 -20.97 -16.53
C LYS A 40 18.99 -20.43 -16.00
N LYS A 41 18.51 -20.95 -14.87
CA LYS A 41 17.26 -20.49 -14.22
C LYS A 41 17.32 -19.02 -13.83
N LEU A 42 18.47 -18.54 -13.33
CA LEU A 42 18.66 -17.12 -12.99
C LEU A 42 18.56 -16.23 -14.22
N ARG A 43 19.20 -16.61 -15.34
CA ARG A 43 19.08 -15.85 -16.60
C ARG A 43 17.64 -15.80 -17.11
N GLU A 44 16.93 -16.93 -17.08
CA GLU A 44 15.51 -16.99 -17.46
C GLU A 44 14.64 -16.07 -16.60
N LEU A 45 14.87 -16.06 -15.27
CA LEU A 45 14.15 -15.19 -14.34
C LEU A 45 14.48 -13.71 -14.58
N GLU A 46 15.76 -13.37 -14.76
CA GLU A 46 16.19 -12.01 -15.07
C GLU A 46 15.58 -11.48 -16.37
N GLU A 47 15.53 -12.30 -17.41
CA GLU A 47 14.87 -11.97 -18.67
C GLU A 47 13.36 -11.80 -18.49
N SER A 48 12.73 -12.64 -17.69
CA SER A 48 11.31 -12.50 -17.35
C SER A 48 11.01 -11.18 -16.62
N VAL A 49 11.85 -10.79 -15.67
CA VAL A 49 11.73 -9.50 -14.97
C VAL A 49 12.01 -8.34 -15.91
N LYS A 50 13.02 -8.44 -16.79
CA LYS A 50 13.31 -7.40 -17.80
C LYS A 50 12.12 -7.18 -18.74
N ARG A 51 11.48 -8.25 -19.22
CA ARG A 51 10.31 -8.14 -20.11
C ARG A 51 9.09 -7.51 -19.44
N SER A 52 8.91 -7.69 -18.13
CA SER A 52 7.82 -7.08 -17.36
C SER A 52 8.20 -5.77 -16.68
N SER A 53 9.39 -5.21 -16.96
CA SER A 53 9.88 -4.02 -16.27
C SER A 53 9.18 -2.74 -16.74
N PHE A 54 8.92 -1.81 -15.82
CA PHE A 54 8.29 -0.52 -16.13
C PHE A 54 8.73 0.61 -15.18
N VAL A 55 8.50 1.85 -15.61
CA VAL A 55 8.53 3.05 -14.76
C VAL A 55 7.12 3.37 -14.31
N LEU A 56 6.91 3.62 -13.02
CA LEU A 56 5.65 4.06 -12.47
C LEU A 56 5.65 5.58 -12.21
N VAL A 57 4.55 6.24 -12.52
CA VAL A 57 4.28 7.63 -12.12
C VAL A 57 3.04 7.63 -11.24
N LEU A 58 3.20 8.03 -9.98
CA LEU A 58 2.10 8.20 -9.03
C LEU A 58 1.80 9.68 -8.89
N ILE A 59 0.56 10.09 -9.18
CA ILE A 59 0.15 11.49 -9.16
C ILE A 59 -0.99 11.68 -8.18
N ASP A 60 -0.79 12.61 -7.26
CA ASP A 60 -1.87 13.16 -6.45
C ASP A 60 -2.52 14.33 -7.19
N ALA A 61 -3.49 13.99 -8.04
CA ALA A 61 -4.20 14.93 -8.87
C ALA A 61 -5.33 15.65 -8.11
N ASP A 62 -5.51 15.40 -6.80
CA ASP A 62 -6.51 16.10 -5.99
C ASP A 62 -6.12 17.54 -5.63
N ALA A 63 -4.81 17.82 -5.68
CA ALA A 63 -4.27 19.11 -5.28
C ALA A 63 -3.93 20.02 -6.46
N ASP A 64 -4.04 21.32 -6.21
CA ASP A 64 -3.65 22.39 -7.13
C ASP A 64 -2.21 22.22 -7.65
N ALA A 65 -1.31 21.76 -6.76
CA ALA A 65 0.09 21.56 -7.07
C ALA A 65 0.35 20.63 -8.29
N TYR A 66 -0.45 19.59 -8.50
CA TYR A 66 -0.22 18.63 -9.59
C TYR A 66 -1.32 18.63 -10.64
N LEU A 67 -2.05 19.75 -10.74
CA LEU A 67 -2.92 20.01 -11.86
C LEU A 67 -2.11 20.18 -13.14
N PHE A 68 -2.64 19.58 -14.22
CA PHE A 68 -2.12 19.77 -15.56
C PHE A 68 -2.26 21.23 -16.01
N ASP A 69 -1.39 21.66 -16.91
CA ASP A 69 -1.45 23.01 -17.48
C ASP A 69 -2.84 23.37 -18.04
N ASP A 70 -3.19 24.65 -17.94
CA ASP A 70 -4.53 25.17 -18.24
C ASP A 70 -4.94 24.89 -19.69
N GLY A 71 -3.97 24.86 -20.62
CA GLY A 71 -4.21 24.56 -22.03
C GLY A 71 -4.72 23.14 -22.30
N TYR A 72 -4.64 22.22 -21.32
CA TYR A 72 -5.23 20.89 -21.44
C TYR A 72 -6.70 20.83 -21.00
N PHE A 73 -7.22 21.86 -20.30
CA PHE A 73 -8.62 21.93 -19.91
C PHE A 73 -9.49 22.69 -20.92
N ASP A 74 -8.87 23.43 -21.84
CA ASP A 74 -9.54 24.16 -22.92
C ASP A 74 -10.22 23.23 -23.95
N ASP A 75 -9.67 22.04 -24.15
CA ASP A 75 -10.21 21.03 -25.06
C ASP A 75 -11.06 19.99 -24.29
N PRO A 76 -12.40 20.07 -24.37
CA PRO A 76 -13.29 19.19 -23.62
C PRO A 76 -13.30 17.74 -24.12
N VAL A 77 -12.73 17.47 -25.30
CA VAL A 77 -12.75 16.15 -25.94
C VAL A 77 -11.40 15.48 -25.74
N ASP A 78 -10.33 16.11 -26.20
CA ASP A 78 -8.98 15.51 -26.24
C ASP A 78 -8.00 16.12 -25.22
N GLY A 79 -8.46 17.01 -24.34
CA GLY A 79 -7.62 17.65 -23.33
C GLY A 79 -6.85 16.66 -22.44
N GLY A 80 -7.56 15.67 -21.88
CA GLY A 80 -6.96 14.59 -21.08
C GLY A 80 -5.97 13.74 -21.88
N LYS A 81 -6.29 13.45 -23.14
CA LYS A 81 -5.43 12.70 -24.05
C LYS A 81 -4.11 13.43 -24.33
N ARG A 82 -4.19 14.74 -24.59
CA ARG A 82 -3.00 15.58 -24.79
C ARG A 82 -2.14 15.65 -23.53
N ALA A 83 -2.75 15.79 -22.35
CA ALA A 83 -2.04 15.79 -21.08
C ALA A 83 -1.31 14.46 -20.83
N ALA A 84 -1.97 13.32 -21.08
CA ALA A 84 -1.37 12.00 -20.96
C ALA A 84 -0.17 11.82 -21.90
N LEU A 85 -0.32 12.16 -23.19
CA LEU A 85 0.78 12.05 -24.16
C LEU A 85 1.96 12.95 -23.81
N ALA A 86 1.70 14.17 -23.36
CA ALA A 86 2.74 15.11 -22.92
C ALA A 86 3.50 14.57 -21.70
N LEU A 87 2.78 14.06 -20.69
CA LEU A 87 3.38 13.44 -19.51
C LEU A 87 4.22 12.21 -19.89
N GLY A 88 3.66 11.28 -20.68
CA GLY A 88 4.36 10.07 -21.11
C GLY A 88 5.62 10.38 -21.90
N SER A 89 5.57 11.37 -22.79
CA SER A 89 6.74 11.85 -23.54
C SER A 89 7.81 12.45 -22.62
N ALA A 90 7.42 13.29 -21.65
CA ALA A 90 8.34 13.88 -20.69
C ALA A 90 9.04 12.81 -19.83
N VAL A 91 8.28 11.81 -19.35
CA VAL A 91 8.79 10.72 -18.53
C VAL A 91 9.75 9.83 -19.33
N ARG A 92 9.39 9.42 -20.56
CA ARG A 92 10.28 8.62 -21.42
C ARG A 92 11.57 9.37 -21.75
N LYS A 93 11.46 10.65 -22.09
CA LYS A 93 12.63 11.51 -22.37
C LYS A 93 13.56 11.60 -21.16
N TRP A 94 13.00 11.82 -19.97
CA TRP A 94 13.76 11.87 -18.72
C TRP A 94 14.40 10.50 -18.40
N TRP A 95 13.64 9.42 -18.48
CA TRP A 95 14.12 8.06 -18.20
C TRP A 95 15.31 7.68 -19.08
N LYS A 96 15.23 7.96 -20.38
CA LYS A 96 16.30 7.67 -21.34
C LYS A 96 17.58 8.45 -21.04
N ALA A 97 17.47 9.67 -20.50
CA ALA A 97 18.62 10.48 -20.11
C ALA A 97 19.28 9.95 -18.83
N GLU A 98 18.48 9.55 -17.84
CA GLU A 98 18.97 9.07 -16.54
C GLU A 98 19.48 7.62 -16.61
N ASN A 99 18.88 6.77 -17.44
CA ASN A 99 19.17 5.34 -17.52
C ASN A 99 19.42 4.86 -18.97
N PRO A 100 20.51 5.29 -19.63
CA PRO A 100 20.78 4.95 -21.04
C PRO A 100 20.93 3.44 -21.29
N SER A 101 21.40 2.69 -20.28
CA SER A 101 21.64 1.25 -20.35
C SER A 101 20.38 0.39 -20.30
N LEU A 102 19.27 0.93 -19.79
CA LEU A 102 18.00 0.21 -19.63
C LEU A 102 17.04 0.42 -20.81
N GLY A 103 17.40 1.30 -21.76
CA GLY A 103 16.62 1.54 -22.96
C GLY A 103 15.24 2.16 -22.69
N ASP A 104 14.35 2.02 -23.68
CA ASP A 104 12.96 2.43 -23.54
C ASP A 104 12.19 1.32 -22.80
N ILE A 105 11.51 1.68 -21.73
CA ILE A 105 10.65 0.75 -20.96
C ILE A 105 9.25 1.34 -20.83
N PRO A 106 8.21 0.50 -20.72
CA PRO A 106 6.85 0.95 -20.51
C PRO A 106 6.72 1.93 -19.34
N VAL A 107 5.87 2.94 -19.53
CA VAL A 107 5.51 3.90 -18.48
C VAL A 107 4.10 3.59 -18.03
N VAL A 108 3.92 3.43 -16.73
CA VAL A 108 2.63 3.24 -16.07
C VAL A 108 2.31 4.51 -15.33
N VAL A 109 1.13 5.09 -15.55
CA VAL A 109 0.70 6.29 -14.84
C VAL A 109 -0.54 5.98 -14.03
N LYS A 110 -0.54 6.37 -12.75
CA LYS A 110 -1.71 6.30 -11.88
C LYS A 110 -1.92 7.65 -11.22
N ALA A 111 -2.87 8.40 -11.76
CA ALA A 111 -3.34 9.65 -11.19
C ALA A 111 -4.59 9.38 -10.34
N PHE A 112 -4.59 9.85 -9.10
CA PHE A 112 -5.73 9.72 -8.19
C PHE A 112 -6.24 11.10 -7.81
N ALA A 113 -7.55 11.31 -7.90
CA ALA A 113 -8.19 12.56 -7.51
C ALA A 113 -9.55 12.31 -6.83
N ASN A 114 -9.93 13.18 -5.89
CA ASN A 114 -11.29 13.19 -5.38
C ASN A 114 -12.17 13.99 -6.36
N GLY A 115 -12.95 13.27 -7.16
CA GLY A 115 -13.72 13.87 -8.27
C GLY A 115 -14.63 15.02 -7.84
N ASP A 116 -15.32 14.93 -6.70
CA ASP A 116 -16.22 16.00 -6.24
C ASP A 116 -15.44 17.24 -5.77
N GLY A 117 -14.34 17.04 -5.03
CA GLY A 117 -13.52 18.13 -4.50
C GLY A 117 -12.82 18.89 -5.62
N LEU A 118 -12.16 18.13 -6.51
CA LEU A 118 -11.44 18.69 -7.65
C LEU A 118 -12.36 19.39 -8.66
N ALA A 119 -13.53 18.81 -8.97
CA ALA A 119 -14.48 19.44 -9.89
C ALA A 119 -14.97 20.80 -9.35
N GLN A 120 -15.30 20.88 -8.06
CA GLN A 120 -15.70 22.12 -7.41
C GLN A 120 -14.57 23.17 -7.42
N LEU A 121 -13.35 22.72 -7.17
CA LEU A 121 -12.17 23.58 -7.18
C LEU A 121 -11.92 24.17 -8.59
N LEU A 122 -11.97 23.34 -9.62
CA LEU A 122 -11.78 23.75 -11.02
C LEU A 122 -12.90 24.68 -11.52
N MET A 123 -14.15 24.45 -11.11
CA MET A 123 -15.27 25.33 -11.44
C MET A 123 -15.12 26.71 -10.77
N ARG A 124 -14.74 26.75 -9.50
CA ARG A 124 -14.49 28.03 -8.78
C ARG A 124 -13.35 28.84 -9.39
N ALA A 125 -12.33 28.15 -9.88
CA ALA A 125 -11.19 28.76 -10.56
C ALA A 125 -11.50 29.18 -12.02
N GLY A 126 -12.70 28.88 -12.53
CA GLY A 126 -13.08 29.19 -13.92
C GLY A 126 -12.40 28.31 -14.99
N MET A 127 -11.67 27.27 -14.59
CA MET A 127 -10.95 26.33 -15.47
C MET A 127 -11.89 25.42 -16.24
N VAL A 128 -13.03 25.08 -15.63
CA VAL A 128 -14.01 24.16 -16.16
C VAL A 128 -15.37 24.81 -16.19
N LYS A 129 -16.02 24.79 -17.36
CA LYS A 129 -17.34 25.42 -17.59
C LYS A 129 -18.54 24.47 -17.37
N ARG A 130 -18.30 23.17 -17.19
CA ARG A 130 -19.35 22.13 -17.11
C ARG A 130 -19.03 21.11 -16.03
N ASP A 131 -20.05 20.69 -15.28
CA ASP A 131 -19.95 19.72 -14.18
C ASP A 131 -19.30 18.38 -14.59
N ASN A 132 -19.43 17.98 -15.86
CA ASN A 132 -18.89 16.71 -16.36
C ASN A 132 -17.50 16.82 -17.04
N ALA A 133 -16.87 18.00 -17.07
CA ALA A 133 -15.62 18.15 -17.81
C ALA A 133 -14.46 17.38 -17.17
N LEU A 134 -14.40 17.31 -15.83
CA LEU A 134 -13.37 16.54 -15.14
C LEU A 134 -13.48 15.03 -15.43
N ALA A 135 -14.68 14.47 -15.46
CA ALA A 135 -14.88 13.08 -15.82
C ALA A 135 -14.55 12.81 -17.30
N SER A 136 -14.86 13.76 -18.18
CA SER A 136 -14.49 13.69 -19.60
C SER A 136 -12.97 13.71 -19.77
N PHE A 137 -12.27 14.59 -19.03
CA PHE A 137 -10.82 14.66 -18.98
C PHE A 137 -10.20 13.37 -18.44
N ALA A 138 -10.70 12.85 -17.31
CA ALA A 138 -10.21 11.61 -16.72
C ALA A 138 -10.39 10.41 -17.69
N SER A 139 -11.52 10.37 -18.40
CA SER A 139 -11.79 9.35 -19.40
C SER A 139 -10.84 9.46 -20.60
N SER A 140 -10.66 10.66 -21.17
CA SER A 140 -9.77 10.83 -22.33
C SER A 140 -8.29 10.67 -21.98
N PHE A 141 -7.90 11.00 -20.75
CA PHE A 141 -6.58 10.69 -20.21
C PHE A 141 -6.33 9.18 -20.15
N SER A 142 -7.28 8.43 -19.59
CA SER A 142 -7.13 6.98 -19.43
C SER A 142 -7.23 6.21 -20.75
N GLN A 143 -7.85 6.80 -21.78
CA GLN A 143 -7.93 6.22 -23.12
C GLN A 143 -6.69 6.55 -23.98
N ALA A 144 -5.80 7.42 -23.52
CA ALA A 144 -4.67 7.89 -24.31
C ALA A 144 -3.59 6.82 -24.48
N ASP A 145 -3.41 5.96 -23.48
CA ASP A 145 -2.39 4.92 -23.39
C ASP A 145 -2.92 3.78 -22.51
N GLU A 146 -2.58 2.54 -22.85
CA GLU A 146 -3.08 1.33 -22.20
C GLU A 146 -2.66 1.20 -20.73
N MET A 147 -1.56 1.85 -20.33
CA MET A 147 -1.02 1.78 -18.97
C MET A 147 -1.31 3.04 -18.14
N PHE A 148 -2.16 3.93 -18.63
CA PHE A 148 -2.43 5.22 -18.02
C PHE A 148 -3.81 5.21 -17.39
N ASP A 149 -3.87 5.42 -16.07
CA ASP A 149 -5.10 5.45 -15.30
C ASP A 149 -5.30 6.82 -14.65
N PHE A 150 -6.45 7.45 -14.91
CA PHE A 150 -6.95 8.57 -14.11
C PHE A 150 -8.15 8.13 -13.29
N VAL A 151 -7.94 7.95 -11.98
CA VAL A 151 -8.92 7.35 -11.08
C VAL A 151 -9.57 8.40 -10.20
N LEU A 152 -10.86 8.62 -10.42
CA LEU A 152 -11.71 9.42 -9.55
C LEU A 152 -12.17 8.58 -8.35
N VAL A 153 -11.60 8.81 -7.17
CA VAL A 153 -11.71 7.88 -6.01
C VAL A 153 -13.03 7.99 -5.24
N GLY A 154 -13.93 8.89 -5.66
CA GLY A 154 -15.23 9.13 -5.03
C GLY A 154 -15.13 9.91 -3.71
N LYS A 155 -16.27 10.08 -3.02
CA LYS A 155 -16.41 10.95 -1.84
C LYS A 155 -15.58 10.47 -0.65
N GLY A 156 -14.81 11.39 -0.07
CA GLY A 156 -14.20 11.23 1.24
C GLY A 156 -12.83 11.88 1.34
N LYS A 157 -12.54 12.45 2.50
CA LYS A 157 -11.20 12.96 2.82
C LYS A 157 -10.20 11.80 2.84
N ASP A 158 -9.00 12.02 2.34
CA ASP A 158 -7.86 11.10 2.37
C ASP A 158 -8.02 9.80 1.52
N ARG A 159 -9.01 9.74 0.61
CA ARG A 159 -9.23 8.55 -0.24
C ARG A 159 -8.16 8.40 -1.33
N ALA A 160 -7.76 9.51 -1.95
CA ALA A 160 -6.67 9.55 -2.92
C ALA A 160 -5.35 9.15 -2.24
N ASP A 161 -5.06 9.75 -1.09
CA ASP A 161 -3.85 9.50 -0.31
C ASP A 161 -3.71 8.04 0.10
N HIS A 162 -4.81 7.41 0.49
CA HIS A 162 -4.84 5.98 0.81
C HIS A 162 -4.46 5.12 -0.40
N LYS A 163 -4.98 5.44 -1.60
CA LYS A 163 -4.64 4.72 -2.83
C LYS A 163 -3.19 4.96 -3.23
N ILE A 164 -2.71 6.19 -3.15
CA ILE A 164 -1.32 6.56 -3.49
C ILE A 164 -0.35 5.86 -2.55
N THR A 165 -0.61 5.91 -1.24
CA THR A 165 0.22 5.24 -0.22
C THR A 165 0.23 3.73 -0.42
N GLY A 166 -0.93 3.12 -0.70
CA GLY A 166 -1.04 1.70 -0.97
C GLY A 166 -0.31 1.28 -2.24
N ALA A 167 -0.45 2.05 -3.33
CA ALA A 167 0.26 1.83 -4.58
C ALA A 167 1.77 1.94 -4.39
N LEU A 168 2.25 3.01 -3.74
CA LEU A 168 3.66 3.21 -3.45
C LEU A 168 4.25 2.00 -2.70
N LYS A 169 3.57 1.55 -1.63
CA LYS A 169 4.02 0.38 -0.86
C LYS A 169 4.15 -0.87 -1.71
N HIS A 170 3.16 -1.15 -2.57
CA HIS A 170 3.19 -2.34 -3.42
C HIS A 170 4.29 -2.27 -4.48
N TYR A 171 4.45 -1.13 -5.15
CA TYR A 171 5.35 -1.02 -6.29
C TYR A 171 6.82 -0.83 -5.89
N VAL A 172 7.13 -0.25 -4.73
CA VAL A 172 8.52 -0.18 -4.23
C VAL A 172 9.12 -1.58 -4.07
N GLU A 173 8.34 -2.50 -3.51
CA GLU A 173 8.72 -3.89 -3.28
C GLU A 173 8.72 -4.73 -4.57
N SER A 174 8.09 -4.26 -5.64
CA SER A 174 7.97 -5.00 -6.90
C SER A 174 9.30 -5.05 -7.67
N PRO A 175 9.79 -6.23 -8.08
CA PRO A 175 10.99 -6.37 -8.93
C PRO A 175 10.80 -5.80 -10.34
N SER A 176 9.58 -5.85 -10.86
CA SER A 176 9.22 -5.31 -12.18
C SER A 176 9.17 -3.78 -12.20
N CYS A 177 8.87 -3.15 -11.06
CA CYS A 177 8.92 -1.69 -10.97
C CYS A 177 10.38 -1.23 -10.82
N ARG A 178 10.95 -0.70 -11.89
CA ARG A 178 12.34 -0.23 -11.92
C ARG A 178 12.48 1.12 -11.24
N HIS A 179 11.48 1.98 -11.42
CA HIS A 179 11.54 3.34 -10.91
C HIS A 179 10.15 3.91 -10.66
N ILE A 180 10.06 4.82 -9.69
CA ILE A 180 8.83 5.49 -9.26
C ILE A 180 9.06 6.99 -9.26
N LEU A 181 8.32 7.70 -10.11
CA LEU A 181 8.14 9.14 -10.04
C LEU A 181 6.97 9.44 -9.11
N PHE A 182 7.25 10.10 -7.99
CA PHE A 182 6.27 10.40 -6.96
C PHE A 182 5.87 11.87 -7.00
N ALA A 183 4.65 12.14 -7.49
CA ALA A 183 4.09 13.48 -7.72
C ALA A 183 2.98 13.78 -6.71
N ALA A 184 3.36 13.87 -5.43
CA ALA A 184 2.46 14.22 -4.33
C ALA A 184 3.17 15.06 -3.24
N CYS A 185 4.19 15.83 -3.63
CA CYS A 185 5.08 16.56 -2.71
C CYS A 185 4.46 17.83 -2.10
N HIS A 186 3.14 17.99 -2.12
CA HIS A 186 2.44 19.14 -1.56
C HIS A 186 1.86 18.86 -0.17
N ASP A 187 1.61 17.60 0.17
CA ASP A 187 1.08 17.17 1.48
C ASP A 187 2.16 16.50 2.33
N ASN A 188 2.45 17.07 3.50
CA ASN A 188 3.39 16.50 4.47
C ASN A 188 2.93 15.13 5.03
N GLY A 189 1.66 14.74 4.82
CA GLY A 189 1.14 13.42 5.12
C GLY A 189 1.94 12.28 4.48
N TYR A 190 2.51 12.49 3.29
CA TYR A 190 3.32 11.49 2.59
C TYR A 190 4.75 11.36 3.12
N VAL A 191 5.28 12.38 3.79
CA VAL A 191 6.68 12.41 4.26
C VAL A 191 6.97 11.21 5.17
N ARG A 192 6.08 10.91 6.13
CA ARG A 192 6.24 9.76 7.04
C ARG A 192 6.30 8.41 6.33
N THR A 193 5.67 8.31 5.17
CA THR A 193 5.72 7.09 4.35
C THR A 193 7.04 7.02 3.59
N LEU A 194 7.47 8.14 3.01
CA LEU A 194 8.72 8.23 2.24
C LEU A 194 9.99 8.10 3.11
N GLU A 195 9.97 8.63 4.34
CA GLU A 195 11.07 8.50 5.32
C GLU A 195 11.48 7.04 5.56
N LYS A 196 10.53 6.11 5.47
CA LYS A 196 10.81 4.68 5.64
C LYS A 196 11.68 4.15 4.50
N TYR A 197 11.44 4.61 3.28
CA TYR A 197 12.14 4.18 2.08
C TYR A 197 13.45 4.95 1.87
N ASP A 198 13.53 6.19 2.33
CA ASP A 198 14.76 6.99 2.31
C ASP A 198 15.89 6.31 3.10
N ARG A 199 15.55 5.61 4.19
CA ARG A 199 16.50 4.83 5.00
C ARG A 199 16.92 3.49 4.38
N GLU A 200 16.26 3.05 3.32
CA GLU A 200 16.53 1.78 2.65
C GLU A 200 17.23 2.03 1.30
N PRO A 201 18.53 1.69 1.14
CA PRO A 201 19.30 2.07 -0.05
C PRO A 201 18.73 1.54 -1.38
N SER A 202 18.11 0.36 -1.37
CA SER A 202 17.43 -0.23 -2.53
C SER A 202 16.18 0.56 -2.93
N ALA A 203 15.35 0.94 -1.96
CA ALA A 203 14.12 1.67 -2.20
C ALA A 203 14.39 3.15 -2.54
N ALA A 204 15.33 3.80 -1.85
CA ALA A 204 15.69 5.19 -2.09
C ALA A 204 16.15 5.44 -3.54
N LYS A 205 16.91 4.51 -4.13
CA LYS A 205 17.34 4.58 -5.54
C LYS A 205 16.19 4.45 -6.54
N LYS A 206 15.10 3.76 -6.17
CA LYS A 206 13.93 3.56 -7.03
C LYS A 206 12.97 4.74 -7.03
N ILE A 207 13.08 5.69 -6.10
CA ILE A 207 12.09 6.76 -5.93
C ILE A 207 12.70 8.10 -6.31
N THR A 208 11.99 8.87 -7.14
CA THR A 208 12.32 10.26 -7.44
C THR A 208 11.09 11.13 -7.22
N LEU A 209 11.28 12.23 -6.49
CA LEU A 209 10.24 13.18 -6.18
C LEU A 209 10.00 14.10 -7.38
N LEU A 210 8.78 14.07 -7.93
CA LEU A 210 8.38 15.04 -8.93
C LEU A 210 7.89 16.29 -8.18
N ARG A 211 8.67 17.36 -8.20
CA ARG A 211 8.34 18.62 -7.56
C ARG A 211 7.43 19.45 -8.45
N SER A 212 6.60 20.27 -7.80
CA SER A 212 5.78 21.29 -8.44
C SER A 212 6.07 22.67 -7.82
N PHE A 213 5.38 23.72 -8.30
CA PHE A 213 5.47 25.08 -7.79
C PHE A 213 5.22 25.18 -6.27
N GLN A 214 4.39 24.27 -5.74
CA GLN A 214 4.16 24.10 -4.32
C GLN A 214 4.76 22.77 -3.85
N THR A 215 5.89 22.84 -3.15
CA THR A 215 6.53 21.68 -2.51
C THR A 215 6.61 21.91 -1.00
N GLY A 216 6.16 20.93 -0.20
CA GLY A 216 6.24 21.00 1.26
C GLY A 216 7.68 21.07 1.75
N ARG A 217 7.96 21.92 2.74
CA ARG A 217 9.33 22.13 3.25
C ARG A 217 9.97 20.86 3.83
N GLU A 218 9.14 19.96 4.34
CA GLU A 218 9.55 18.67 4.91
C GLU A 218 10.01 17.66 3.85
N PHE A 219 9.72 17.88 2.56
CA PHE A 219 10.27 17.05 1.49
C PHE A 219 11.75 17.36 1.20
N SER A 220 12.23 18.55 1.58
CA SER A 220 13.64 18.92 1.45
C SER A 220 14.54 18.20 2.47
N SER A 221 13.98 17.68 3.56
CA SER A 221 14.72 16.86 4.52
C SER A 221 14.91 15.41 4.08
N LEU A 222 14.24 14.96 3.03
CA LEU A 222 14.42 13.63 2.46
C LEU A 222 15.66 13.61 1.56
N GLY A 223 16.46 12.54 1.64
CA GLY A 223 17.63 12.30 0.77
C GLY A 223 17.29 11.86 -0.65
N LEU A 224 16.02 11.95 -1.06
CA LEU A 224 15.53 11.46 -2.35
C LEU A 224 15.81 12.46 -3.48
N PRO A 225 16.17 11.98 -4.68
CA PRO A 225 16.36 12.84 -5.85
C PRO A 225 15.04 13.50 -6.24
N SER A 226 15.12 14.68 -6.86
CA SER A 226 13.94 15.44 -7.27
C SER A 226 14.08 16.05 -8.66
N ILE A 227 12.98 16.03 -9.41
CA ILE A 227 12.88 16.59 -10.77
C ILE A 227 11.61 17.44 -10.92
N THR A 228 11.48 18.18 -12.02
CA THR A 228 10.28 18.97 -12.36
C THR A 228 9.92 18.77 -13.82
N PHE A 229 8.63 18.82 -14.15
CA PHE A 229 8.13 18.81 -15.54
C PHE A 229 7.33 20.09 -15.81
N GLU A 230 8.06 21.17 -16.12
CA GLU A 230 7.48 22.51 -16.29
C GLU A 230 6.48 22.66 -17.45
N SER A 231 6.49 21.75 -18.42
CA SER A 231 5.61 21.78 -19.59
C SER A 231 4.36 20.92 -19.45
N VAL A 232 4.21 20.22 -18.32
CA VAL A 232 3.12 19.25 -18.09
C VAL A 232 2.19 19.75 -17.00
N PHE A 233 2.75 20.24 -15.90
CA PHE A 233 1.99 20.74 -14.76
C PHE A 233 1.97 22.26 -14.72
N ARG A 234 0.96 22.82 -14.06
CA ARG A 234 0.86 24.26 -13.82
C ARG A 234 2.09 24.80 -13.10
N LYS A 235 2.42 26.06 -13.39
CA LYS A 235 3.50 26.80 -12.71
C LYS A 235 3.02 27.69 -11.57
N LEU A 236 1.72 27.96 -11.53
CA LEU A 236 1.08 28.90 -10.63
C LEU A 236 -0.17 28.29 -10.00
N PRO A 237 -0.50 28.68 -8.75
CA PRO A 237 -1.73 28.25 -8.10
C PRO A 237 -2.95 28.66 -8.92
N LEU A 238 -4.07 27.98 -8.69
CA LEU A 238 -5.36 28.30 -9.28
C LEU A 238 -5.74 29.76 -8.98
N PRO A 239 -6.32 30.49 -9.96
CA PRO A 239 -6.85 31.82 -9.71
C PRO A 239 -7.92 31.76 -8.60
N GLN A 240 -7.84 32.64 -7.60
CA GLN A 240 -8.93 32.82 -6.65
C GLN A 240 -10.08 33.50 -7.40
N GLY A 241 -11.19 32.79 -7.61
CA GLY A 241 -12.39 33.38 -8.19
C GLY A 241 -12.89 34.53 -7.31
N ASP A 242 -13.07 35.71 -7.89
CA ASP A 242 -13.64 36.86 -7.21
C ASP A 242 -15.04 36.52 -6.68
N LEU A 243 -15.17 36.48 -5.36
CA LEU A 243 -16.47 36.55 -4.70
C LEU A 243 -17.05 37.94 -4.96
N VAL A 244 -17.85 38.08 -6.02
CA VAL A 244 -18.81 39.18 -6.11
C VAL A 244 -19.85 38.95 -5.00
N ILE A 245 -19.57 39.49 -3.82
CA ILE A 245 -20.57 39.69 -2.78
C ILE A 245 -21.53 40.73 -3.34
N SER A 246 -22.62 40.28 -3.98
CA SER A 246 -23.78 41.15 -4.23
C SER A 246 -24.51 41.38 -2.90
N GLY A 247 -23.88 42.15 -2.01
CA GLY A 247 -24.49 42.66 -0.79
C GLY A 247 -25.29 43.90 -1.15
N LYS A 248 -26.61 43.75 -1.19
CA LYS A 248 -27.55 44.87 -1.21
C LYS A 248 -27.21 45.81 -0.04
N ALA A 249 -27.07 47.09 -0.35
CA ALA A 249 -27.01 48.15 0.65
C ALA A 249 -28.35 48.19 1.39
N ASP A 250 -28.31 47.98 2.70
CA ASP A 250 -29.37 48.40 3.61
C ASP A 250 -28.83 49.55 4.46
N ASP A 251 -29.45 50.71 4.25
CA ASP A 251 -29.34 51.88 5.10
C ASP A 251 -29.96 51.57 6.47
N SER A 252 -29.17 51.65 7.53
CA SER A 252 -29.50 52.37 8.77
C SER A 252 -28.52 52.02 9.90
N VAL A 253 -27.97 53.08 10.50
CA VAL A 253 -27.96 53.37 11.95
C VAL A 253 -26.77 54.29 12.25
N ARG A 254 -27.14 55.42 12.86
CA ARG A 254 -26.31 56.55 13.29
C ARG A 254 -25.81 56.33 14.72
N ALA A 255 -24.72 57.04 15.06
CA ALA A 255 -24.18 57.38 16.40
C ALA A 255 -23.20 56.33 17.00
N SER A 256 -22.00 56.63 17.53
CA SER A 256 -21.29 57.88 17.87
C SER A 256 -19.80 57.60 18.20
N SER A 257 -18.95 58.64 18.06
CA SER A 257 -17.69 58.95 18.79
C SER A 257 -16.50 57.96 18.72
N SER A 258 -15.21 58.32 18.62
CA SER A 258 -14.46 59.59 18.75
C SER A 258 -13.01 59.41 18.25
N VAL A 259 -12.44 60.45 17.62
CA VAL A 259 -11.07 61.02 17.81
C VAL A 259 -9.88 60.03 17.64
N ASN A 260 -8.93 60.20 16.71
CA ASN A 260 -7.99 61.31 16.66
C ASN A 260 -7.16 61.35 15.36
N SER A 261 -6.64 62.53 15.10
CA SER A 261 -5.96 63.03 13.91
C SER A 261 -4.50 62.59 13.77
N LYS A 262 -3.99 62.56 12.52
CA LYS A 262 -2.73 63.20 12.09
C LYS A 262 -2.48 63.00 10.57
N THR A 263 -2.67 64.08 9.82
CA THR A 263 -2.01 64.38 8.54
C THR A 263 -0.96 65.49 8.82
N PRO A 264 -0.01 65.80 7.91
CA PRO A 264 -0.34 66.74 6.82
C PRO A 264 0.38 66.53 5.47
N SER A 265 -0.29 67.08 4.43
CA SER A 265 0.24 67.79 3.24
C SER A 265 1.08 67.02 2.20
N SER A 266 1.01 67.25 0.88
CA SER A 266 0.59 68.41 0.05
C SER A 266 0.52 67.93 -1.43
N THR A 267 -0.58 68.11 -2.18
CA THR A 267 -0.86 69.18 -3.20
C THR A 267 0.25 69.35 -4.25
N ASN A 268 0.07 69.44 -5.58
CA ASN A 268 -1.00 69.70 -6.57
C ASN A 268 -0.52 69.02 -7.89
N GLY A 269 -1.29 68.60 -8.90
CA GLY A 269 -2.40 69.20 -9.62
C GLY A 269 -2.07 69.23 -11.13
N ILE A 270 -3.10 69.32 -11.99
CA ILE A 270 -3.09 69.81 -13.40
C ILE A 270 -3.10 68.75 -14.54
N THR A 271 -4.31 68.62 -15.15
CA THR A 271 -4.73 68.45 -16.58
C THR A 271 -3.93 67.53 -17.54
N GLN A 272 -4.48 66.87 -18.58
CA GLN A 272 -5.54 67.22 -19.53
C GLN A 272 -5.84 65.96 -20.40
N ALA A 273 -7.06 65.89 -20.95
CA ALA A 273 -7.47 64.90 -21.96
C ALA A 273 -6.79 65.13 -23.31
N LEU A 274 -6.68 64.10 -24.17
CA LEU A 274 -6.83 64.19 -25.63
C LEU A 274 -6.94 62.81 -26.30
N GLN A 275 -7.72 62.81 -27.38
CA GLN A 275 -8.25 61.70 -28.18
C GLN A 275 -7.20 61.11 -29.16
N GLY A 276 -7.51 59.94 -29.74
CA GLY A 276 -6.77 59.30 -30.86
C GLY A 276 -6.75 60.11 -32.17
N PRO A 277 -6.38 59.57 -33.37
CA PRO A 277 -6.97 58.35 -33.96
C PRO A 277 -6.11 57.53 -34.98
N SER A 278 -6.74 56.50 -35.58
CA SER A 278 -6.54 55.91 -36.94
C SER A 278 -5.24 55.14 -37.25
N SER A 279 -5.13 54.09 -38.09
CA SER A 279 -5.94 53.38 -39.11
C SER A 279 -5.03 52.20 -39.61
N TYR A 280 -5.46 51.05 -40.17
CA TYR A 280 -5.88 50.81 -41.57
C TYR A 280 -6.11 49.27 -41.81
N ALA A 281 -7.16 48.95 -42.59
CA ALA A 281 -7.36 47.86 -43.60
C ALA A 281 -6.88 46.39 -43.34
N GLN A 282 -7.79 45.40 -43.31
CA GLN A 282 -8.45 44.64 -44.42
C GLN A 282 -7.60 43.53 -45.07
N GLN A 283 -8.05 42.28 -45.00
CA GLN A 283 -8.47 41.49 -46.18
C GLN A 283 -9.20 40.18 -45.81
N VAL A 284 -10.06 39.76 -46.74
CA VAL A 284 -11.14 38.77 -46.65
C VAL A 284 -10.95 37.77 -47.80
N ALA A 285 -11.21 36.47 -47.58
CA ALA A 285 -11.54 35.46 -48.61
C ALA A 285 -11.81 34.10 -47.90
N SER A 286 -13.05 33.64 -47.72
CA SER A 286 -13.96 32.95 -48.66
C SER A 286 -13.82 31.41 -48.66
N SER A 287 -14.89 30.75 -48.22
CA SER A 287 -15.15 29.30 -48.23
C SER A 287 -15.35 28.72 -49.65
N PRO A 288 -15.41 27.38 -49.75
CA PRO A 288 -16.61 26.78 -50.35
C PRO A 288 -17.17 25.57 -49.57
N SER A 289 -18.49 25.44 -49.63
CA SER A 289 -19.31 24.23 -49.47
C SER A 289 -19.05 23.26 -50.64
N ASN A 290 -19.48 22.01 -50.76
CA ASN A 290 -20.51 21.15 -50.20
C ASN A 290 -20.18 19.75 -50.77
N GLU A 291 -20.37 18.63 -50.05
CA GLU A 291 -20.93 17.39 -50.63
C GLU A 291 -21.07 16.27 -49.60
N ALA A 292 -22.21 15.58 -49.68
CA ALA A 292 -22.66 14.53 -48.79
C ALA A 292 -22.71 13.19 -49.54
N ARG A 293 -22.19 12.09 -48.93
CA ARG A 293 -22.62 10.67 -49.06
C ARG A 293 -21.56 9.70 -48.52
N PRO A 294 -21.87 8.40 -48.28
CA PRO A 294 -22.76 7.85 -47.27
C PRO A 294 -22.04 6.81 -46.36
N LEU A 295 -22.70 6.38 -45.28
CA LEU A 295 -22.28 5.24 -44.46
C LEU A 295 -22.34 3.92 -45.25
N PRO A 296 -21.35 3.01 -45.14
CA PRO A 296 -21.54 1.62 -45.53
C PRO A 296 -22.15 0.80 -44.40
N ARG A 297 -23.21 0.07 -44.77
CA ARG A 297 -23.88 -0.97 -43.98
C ARG A 297 -23.02 -2.24 -43.90
N PHE A 298 -23.18 -2.91 -42.76
CA PHE A 298 -23.18 -4.36 -42.53
C PHE A 298 -22.81 -5.29 -43.70
N VAL A 299 -21.77 -6.09 -43.51
CA VAL A 299 -21.66 -7.45 -44.03
C VAL A 299 -21.30 -8.36 -42.85
N GLY A 300 -22.09 -9.40 -42.63
CA GLY A 300 -21.89 -10.37 -41.57
C GLY A 300 -21.19 -11.65 -42.02
N ASN A 301 -20.78 -12.41 -40.99
CA ASN A 301 -20.46 -13.85 -40.92
C ASN A 301 -19.10 -14.35 -41.48
N PRO A 302 -18.64 -15.57 -41.10
CA PRO A 302 -18.83 -16.35 -39.85
C PRO A 302 -17.51 -17.01 -39.31
N GLY A 303 -17.56 -17.58 -38.09
CA GLY A 303 -16.55 -18.55 -37.58
C GLY A 303 -15.29 -17.90 -36.98
N CYS A 304 -14.82 -18.24 -35.79
CA CYS A 304 -14.38 -19.58 -35.43
C CYS A 304 -14.48 -19.82 -33.91
N ASN A 305 -15.04 -20.96 -33.55
CA ASN A 305 -14.87 -21.64 -32.26
C ASN A 305 -13.42 -22.13 -32.12
N TYR A 306 -12.88 -22.06 -30.90
CA TYR A 306 -11.98 -23.09 -30.37
C TYR A 306 -12.20 -23.17 -28.86
N GLY A 307 -13.14 -24.03 -28.47
CA GLY A 307 -13.13 -24.70 -27.19
C GLY A 307 -12.75 -26.15 -27.46
N GLU A 308 -11.70 -26.63 -26.80
CA GLU A 308 -11.43 -28.07 -26.71
C GLU A 308 -11.41 -28.45 -25.23
N GLU A 309 -12.47 -29.17 -24.85
CA GLU A 309 -12.52 -30.10 -23.73
C GLU A 309 -11.56 -31.26 -24.00
N ILE A 310 -10.91 -31.77 -22.96
CA ILE A 310 -10.39 -33.13 -22.95
C ILE A 310 -10.67 -33.74 -21.56
N ASP A 311 -11.70 -34.57 -21.53
CA ASP A 311 -11.97 -35.56 -20.48
C ASP A 311 -11.05 -36.78 -20.65
N GLY A 312 -10.78 -37.48 -19.54
CA GLY A 312 -10.07 -38.76 -19.57
C GLY A 312 -9.82 -39.37 -18.18
N GLU A 313 -10.83 -40.07 -17.66
CA GLU A 313 -10.72 -41.08 -16.60
C GLU A 313 -9.76 -42.23 -16.98
N ASP A 314 -9.04 -42.83 -16.02
CA ASP A 314 -9.26 -44.25 -15.65
C ASP A 314 -8.33 -44.80 -14.53
N ARG A 315 -8.96 -45.63 -13.67
CA ARG A 315 -8.51 -46.86 -12.98
C ARG A 315 -7.63 -46.88 -11.71
N LEU A 316 -8.33 -47.27 -10.64
CA LEU A 316 -7.89 -48.02 -9.45
C LEU A 316 -7.20 -49.37 -9.78
N GLY A 317 -6.22 -49.74 -8.96
CA GLY A 317 -5.73 -51.11 -8.80
C GLY A 317 -5.40 -51.42 -7.33
N GLU A 318 -6.04 -52.46 -6.80
CA GLU A 318 -5.90 -53.03 -5.45
C GLU A 318 -4.51 -53.64 -5.19
N LEU A 319 -3.99 -53.57 -3.95
CA LEU A 319 -3.11 -54.63 -3.43
C LEU A 319 -3.16 -54.76 -1.90
N LYS A 320 -3.09 -56.02 -1.48
CA LYS A 320 -3.56 -56.63 -0.25
C LYS A 320 -2.60 -56.50 0.95
N THR A 321 -3.21 -56.65 2.12
CA THR A 321 -2.69 -56.77 3.49
C THR A 321 -1.83 -58.02 3.77
N LYS A 322 -0.92 -57.92 4.77
CA LYS A 322 -0.47 -58.95 5.76
C LYS A 322 0.58 -58.31 6.70
N GLN A 323 0.30 -58.07 8.00
CA GLN A 323 0.39 -58.92 9.21
C GLN A 323 1.70 -58.78 10.04
N GLY A 324 1.55 -58.63 11.38
CA GLY A 324 2.54 -58.97 12.44
C GLY A 324 3.14 -57.79 13.22
N VAL A 325 2.57 -57.28 14.33
CA VAL A 325 2.69 -57.68 15.78
C VAL A 325 4.17 -57.77 16.25
N THR A 326 4.68 -57.01 17.23
CA THR A 326 4.46 -57.20 18.69
C THR A 326 5.09 -56.06 19.53
N PHE A 327 4.47 -55.70 20.65
CA PHE A 327 4.88 -54.74 21.69
C PHE A 327 5.62 -55.43 22.85
N ILE A 328 6.63 -54.80 23.47
CA ILE A 328 7.06 -55.08 24.87
C ILE A 328 7.39 -53.76 25.58
N MET A 329 6.80 -53.58 26.78
CA MET A 329 7.04 -52.49 27.75
C MET A 329 8.09 -52.87 28.81
N ALA A 330 8.78 -51.87 29.39
CA ALA A 330 9.00 -51.64 30.85
C ALA A 330 10.05 -50.50 31.06
N VAL A 331 9.72 -49.35 31.70
CA VAL A 331 9.89 -49.01 33.15
C VAL A 331 11.30 -49.32 33.67
N GLY A 332 12.13 -48.46 34.28
CA GLY A 332 12.03 -47.15 34.94
C GLY A 332 12.89 -47.20 36.22
N GLN A 333 13.68 -46.17 36.58
CA GLN A 333 13.94 -45.68 37.96
C GLN A 333 15.13 -44.70 38.09
N LYS A 334 14.96 -43.74 39.03
CA LYS A 334 15.88 -42.66 39.47
C LYS A 334 16.64 -43.04 40.75
N ARG A 335 17.82 -42.45 41.00
CA ARG A 335 18.38 -41.96 42.31
C ARG A 335 19.78 -41.33 42.07
N LYS A 336 20.00 -40.02 42.31
CA LYS A 336 20.44 -39.25 43.52
C LYS A 336 21.99 -39.13 43.70
N ARG A 337 22.49 -37.88 43.82
CA ARG A 337 23.90 -37.42 44.00
C ARG A 337 24.33 -37.31 45.49
N PRO A 338 25.63 -37.10 45.80
CA PRO A 338 26.16 -35.77 46.26
C PRO A 338 27.61 -35.41 45.75
N ALA A 339 27.98 -34.14 45.45
CA ALA A 339 28.76 -33.09 46.21
C ALA A 339 30.20 -33.50 46.63
N SER A 340 31.34 -32.75 46.55
CA SER A 340 31.71 -31.30 46.39
C SER A 340 33.26 -31.13 46.19
N ASP A 341 33.71 -30.17 45.34
CA ASP A 341 34.91 -29.24 45.28
C ASP A 341 36.35 -29.61 45.80
N PRO A 342 37.47 -28.88 45.49
CA PRO A 342 37.68 -27.62 44.73
C PRO A 342 38.86 -27.59 43.67
N VAL A 343 39.05 -26.40 43.08
CA VAL A 343 39.93 -25.94 41.96
C VAL A 343 41.37 -25.56 42.40
N PRO A 344 42.36 -25.46 41.49
CA PRO A 344 42.98 -24.13 41.27
C PRO A 344 43.22 -23.72 39.79
N THR A 345 43.28 -22.41 39.65
CA THR A 345 43.29 -21.49 38.50
C THR A 345 44.64 -21.39 37.78
N VAL A 346 44.69 -21.23 36.44
CA VAL A 346 45.68 -20.38 35.71
C VAL A 346 45.14 -19.94 34.32
N THR A 347 45.00 -18.61 34.18
CA THR A 347 45.08 -17.68 33.02
C THR A 347 44.36 -17.88 31.65
N LYS A 348 43.62 -16.82 31.29
CA LYS A 348 43.11 -16.36 29.97
C LYS A 348 44.24 -15.70 29.11
N PRO A 349 44.07 -15.37 27.79
CA PRO A 349 42.83 -14.85 27.17
C PRO A 349 42.46 -15.22 25.70
N ALA A 350 41.17 -14.95 25.39
CA ALA A 350 40.53 -14.48 24.14
C ALA A 350 40.80 -15.21 22.80
N SER A 351 39.89 -15.43 21.85
CA SER A 351 38.48 -15.06 21.59
C SER A 351 38.04 -15.79 20.30
N LYS A 352 36.75 -16.18 20.19
CA LYS A 352 35.89 -16.19 18.97
C LYS A 352 34.71 -17.14 19.18
N LEU A 353 33.50 -16.58 19.22
CA LEU A 353 32.24 -17.29 19.38
C LEU A 353 31.57 -17.38 17.99
N THR A 354 31.57 -18.57 17.41
CA THR A 354 30.71 -18.93 16.27
C THR A 354 29.36 -19.39 16.83
N LYS A 355 28.27 -18.71 16.46
CA LYS A 355 26.90 -19.19 16.69
C LYS A 355 26.40 -19.87 15.43
N THR A 356 26.23 -21.18 15.54
CA THR A 356 25.56 -22.07 14.58
C THR A 356 24.10 -21.68 14.42
N ILE A 357 23.67 -21.42 13.18
CA ILE A 357 22.28 -21.26 12.77
C ILE A 357 21.76 -22.65 12.39
N THR A 358 20.78 -23.15 13.12
CA THR A 358 20.07 -24.39 12.79
C THR A 358 18.92 -24.05 11.84
N HIS A 359 19.02 -24.49 10.59
CA HIS A 359 17.90 -24.50 9.64
C HIS A 359 17.04 -25.73 9.91
N THR A 360 15.80 -25.54 10.35
CA THR A 360 14.78 -26.61 10.37
C THR A 360 13.98 -26.54 9.08
N VAL A 361 14.10 -27.60 8.29
CA VAL A 361 13.33 -27.89 7.07
C VAL A 361 11.89 -28.22 7.47
N ILE A 362 10.92 -27.50 6.93
CA ILE A 362 9.49 -27.89 6.99
C ILE A 362 9.20 -28.69 5.72
N ALA A 363 8.87 -29.95 5.90
CA ALA A 363 8.43 -30.85 4.83
C ALA A 363 6.95 -30.63 4.50
N ASP A 364 6.64 -30.65 3.21
CA ASP A 364 5.30 -30.71 2.66
C ASP A 364 4.56 -31.97 3.11
N SER A 365 3.29 -31.82 3.48
CA SER A 365 2.32 -32.91 3.35
C SER A 365 0.94 -32.36 3.00
N HIS A 366 0.48 -32.75 1.82
CA HIS A 366 -0.92 -32.73 1.40
C HIS A 366 -1.57 -34.06 1.81
N LEU A 367 -2.74 -34.04 2.44
CA LEU A 367 -3.99 -34.64 1.92
C LEU A 367 -5.12 -34.75 2.97
N LYS A 368 -6.33 -34.51 2.45
CA LYS A 368 -7.67 -35.00 2.85
C LYS A 368 -8.40 -34.32 4.02
N GLY A 369 -9.60 -33.86 3.68
CA GLY A 369 -10.59 -33.36 4.61
C GLY A 369 -11.32 -34.49 5.34
N GLU A 370 -11.71 -34.17 6.56
CA GLU A 370 -12.81 -34.80 7.29
C GLU A 370 -13.62 -33.69 7.96
N GLU A 371 -14.95 -33.78 7.83
CA GLU A 371 -15.90 -32.91 8.50
C GLU A 371 -15.91 -33.17 10.01
N GLY A 372 -15.84 -32.09 10.80
CA GLY A 372 -16.47 -32.06 12.12
C GLY A 372 -15.57 -31.91 13.35
N THR A 373 -14.92 -30.75 13.57
CA THR A 373 -14.53 -30.30 14.93
C THR A 373 -14.42 -28.76 15.06
N GLY A 374 -15.53 -28.02 14.97
CA GLY A 374 -15.53 -26.56 15.13
C GLY A 374 -15.22 -26.01 16.55
N LYS A 375 -14.72 -26.83 17.49
CA LYS A 375 -14.39 -26.42 18.87
C LYS A 375 -12.88 -26.38 19.17
N THR A 376 -12.05 -27.02 18.36
CA THR A 376 -10.61 -27.16 18.61
C THR A 376 -9.80 -26.03 17.97
N GLU A 377 -10.23 -25.52 16.82
CA GLU A 377 -9.51 -24.47 16.08
C GLU A 377 -9.56 -23.10 16.78
N ASP A 378 -10.73 -22.68 17.28
CA ASP A 378 -10.89 -21.42 18.00
C ASP A 378 -10.04 -21.36 19.28
N ALA A 379 -9.89 -22.50 19.97
CA ALA A 379 -9.08 -22.59 21.20
C ALA A 379 -7.58 -22.51 20.90
N VAL A 380 -7.13 -23.13 19.80
CA VAL A 380 -5.74 -23.05 19.33
C VAL A 380 -5.41 -21.63 18.87
N GLU A 381 -6.29 -20.99 18.11
CA GLU A 381 -6.12 -19.60 17.67
C GLU A 381 -6.08 -18.63 18.87
N GLN A 382 -6.97 -18.82 19.85
CA GLN A 382 -6.97 -18.02 21.07
C GLN A 382 -5.65 -18.16 21.85
N GLN A 383 -5.12 -19.37 21.98
CA GLN A 383 -3.85 -19.60 22.69
C GLN A 383 -2.67 -18.92 21.96
N GLN A 384 -2.61 -19.02 20.63
CA GLN A 384 -1.58 -18.34 19.83
C GLN A 384 -1.62 -16.81 19.99
N LEU A 385 -2.82 -16.21 20.09
CA LEU A 385 -2.97 -14.79 20.35
C LEU A 385 -2.51 -14.40 21.76
N LEU A 386 -2.76 -15.24 22.77
CA LEU A 386 -2.29 -15.01 24.14
C LEU A 386 -0.77 -15.04 24.22
N ASP A 387 -0.13 -15.99 23.55
CA ASP A 387 1.33 -16.10 23.51
C ASP A 387 1.96 -14.87 22.82
N LEU A 388 1.36 -14.40 21.73
CA LEU A 388 1.76 -13.19 21.02
C LEU A 388 1.65 -11.92 21.89
N ILE A 389 0.56 -11.79 22.64
CA ILE A 389 0.37 -10.67 23.57
C ILE A 389 1.41 -10.73 24.69
N ALA A 390 1.68 -11.94 25.21
CA ALA A 390 2.67 -12.15 26.27
C ALA A 390 4.08 -11.73 25.85
N SER A 391 4.49 -12.05 24.61
CA SER A 391 5.82 -11.71 24.07
C SER A 391 5.99 -10.25 23.65
N SER A 392 4.92 -9.45 23.62
CA SER A 392 4.96 -8.05 23.17
C SER A 392 5.62 -7.10 24.18
N SER A 393 6.09 -5.93 23.73
CA SER A 393 6.66 -4.86 24.56
C SER A 393 5.61 -3.94 25.23
N MET A 394 4.35 -4.37 25.30
CA MET A 394 3.23 -3.59 25.86
C MET A 394 3.25 -3.53 27.39
N THR A 395 2.56 -2.54 27.97
CA THR A 395 2.44 -2.43 29.43
C THR A 395 1.65 -3.61 30.03
N PRO A 396 1.87 -3.96 31.31
CA PRO A 396 1.11 -5.03 31.97
C PRO A 396 -0.41 -4.79 31.93
N PHE A 397 -0.84 -3.53 32.00
CA PHE A 397 -2.25 -3.18 31.89
C PHE A 397 -2.81 -3.45 30.48
N GLU A 398 -2.10 -3.04 29.43
CA GLU A 398 -2.52 -3.28 28.05
C GLU A 398 -2.57 -4.78 27.73
N LYS A 399 -1.58 -5.56 28.18
CA LYS A 399 -1.58 -7.02 28.03
C LYS A 399 -2.84 -7.63 28.64
N ARG A 400 -3.19 -7.25 29.89
CA ARG A 400 -4.43 -7.72 30.55
C ARG A 400 -5.69 -7.33 29.77
N VAL A 401 -5.76 -6.11 29.23
CA VAL A 401 -6.90 -5.67 28.41
C VAL A 401 -7.03 -6.53 27.15
N LEU A 402 -5.93 -6.77 26.43
CA LEU A 402 -5.96 -7.55 25.18
C LEU A 402 -6.21 -9.04 25.42
N SER A 403 -5.68 -9.62 26.51
CA SER A 403 -5.98 -11.01 26.88
C SER A 403 -7.46 -11.18 27.22
N LEU A 404 -8.05 -10.25 27.96
CA LEU A 404 -9.48 -10.27 28.28
C LEU A 404 -10.35 -10.12 27.03
N LEU A 405 -9.90 -9.31 26.08
CA LEU A 405 -10.58 -9.10 24.80
C LEU A 405 -10.68 -10.37 23.95
N CYS A 406 -9.66 -11.24 24.02
CA CYS A 406 -9.65 -12.50 23.27
C CYS A 406 -10.70 -13.51 23.77
N GLN A 407 -11.25 -13.33 24.98
CA GLN A 407 -12.31 -14.19 25.51
C GLN A 407 -13.70 -13.90 24.91
N ILE A 408 -13.87 -12.79 24.19
CA ILE A 408 -15.17 -12.46 23.58
C ILE A 408 -15.36 -13.32 22.34
N PRO A 409 -16.36 -14.22 22.30
CA PRO A 409 -16.57 -15.11 21.14
C PRO A 409 -16.90 -14.33 19.88
N ARG A 410 -16.59 -14.93 18.72
CA ARG A 410 -17.00 -14.39 17.42
C ARG A 410 -18.53 -14.24 17.37
N GLY A 411 -18.99 -13.09 16.88
CA GLY A 411 -20.43 -12.79 16.79
C GLY A 411 -21.06 -12.29 18.09
N ARG A 412 -20.27 -12.15 19.17
CA ARG A 412 -20.69 -11.48 20.41
C ARG A 412 -19.92 -10.17 20.58
N VAL A 413 -20.55 -9.22 21.29
CA VAL A 413 -19.93 -7.94 21.64
C VAL A 413 -19.94 -7.75 23.15
N SER A 414 -18.96 -7.06 23.70
CA SER A 414 -18.98 -6.58 25.09
C SER A 414 -18.90 -5.05 25.14
N THR A 415 -18.98 -4.45 26.32
CA THR A 415 -18.90 -2.99 26.48
C THR A 415 -17.63 -2.56 27.21
N TYR A 416 -17.19 -1.33 26.97
CA TYR A 416 -16.09 -0.74 27.74
C TYR A 416 -16.34 -0.78 29.25
N GLY A 417 -17.60 -0.64 29.67
CA GLY A 417 -18.02 -0.76 31.07
C GLY A 417 -17.75 -2.14 31.65
N LEU A 418 -18.18 -3.20 30.96
CA LEU A 418 -17.99 -4.58 31.41
C LEU A 418 -16.50 -4.97 31.48
N LEU A 419 -15.71 -4.59 30.47
CA LEU A 419 -14.25 -4.82 30.50
C LEU A 419 -13.60 -4.08 31.67
N SER A 420 -13.99 -2.81 31.89
CA SER A 420 -13.41 -2.02 32.98
C SER A 420 -13.79 -2.54 34.36
N ALA A 421 -15.02 -3.03 34.55
CA ALA A 421 -15.48 -3.64 35.79
C ALA A 421 -14.68 -4.91 36.11
N ARG A 422 -14.44 -5.76 35.10
CA ARG A 422 -13.63 -6.98 35.27
C ARG A 422 -12.16 -6.69 35.57
N LEU A 423 -11.61 -5.63 34.99
CA LEU A 423 -10.20 -5.26 35.17
C LEU A 423 -9.94 -4.37 36.39
N GLY A 424 -10.98 -3.96 37.12
CA GLY A 424 -10.86 -2.97 38.21
C GLY A 424 -10.31 -1.63 37.72
N SER A 425 -10.77 -1.15 36.56
CA SER A 425 -10.28 0.06 35.90
C SER A 425 -11.42 0.97 35.43
N SER A 426 -11.12 1.99 34.64
CA SER A 426 -12.12 2.88 34.05
C SER A 426 -12.38 2.56 32.57
N PRO A 427 -13.61 2.78 32.05
CA PRO A 427 -13.91 2.62 30.62
C PRO A 427 -12.96 3.43 29.71
N ARG A 428 -12.52 4.60 30.19
CA ARG A 428 -11.58 5.49 29.48
C ARG A 428 -10.18 4.87 29.37
N ALA A 429 -9.69 4.25 30.45
CA ALA A 429 -8.40 3.56 30.45
C ALA A 429 -8.42 2.35 29.49
N VAL A 430 -9.50 1.57 29.52
CA VAL A 430 -9.71 0.46 28.56
C VAL A 430 -9.76 0.97 27.12
N GLY A 431 -10.50 2.05 26.86
CA GLY A 431 -10.54 2.69 25.54
C GLY A 431 -9.16 3.17 25.05
N GLY A 432 -8.35 3.72 25.95
CA GLY A 432 -6.97 4.11 25.66
C GLY A 432 -6.07 2.93 25.29
N ALA A 433 -6.18 1.81 26.00
CA ALA A 433 -5.44 0.58 25.70
C ALA A 433 -5.88 -0.03 24.35
N LEU A 434 -7.19 -0.12 24.10
CA LEU A 434 -7.74 -0.65 22.85
C LEU A 434 -7.39 0.21 21.63
N ARG A 435 -7.24 1.53 21.81
CA ARG A 435 -6.77 2.45 20.76
C ARG A 435 -5.35 2.12 20.27
N ARG A 436 -4.50 1.59 21.15
CA ARG A 436 -3.10 1.26 20.87
C ARG A 436 -2.89 -0.22 20.56
N ASN A 437 -3.94 -0.99 20.27
CA ASN A 437 -3.82 -2.39 19.91
C ASN A 437 -3.04 -2.56 18.59
N PRO A 438 -1.78 -3.06 18.61
CA PRO A 438 -0.97 -3.22 17.40
C PRO A 438 -1.38 -4.47 16.59
N PHE A 439 -2.21 -5.34 17.18
CA PHE A 439 -2.62 -6.62 16.62
C PHE A 439 -4.02 -6.59 16.00
N ALA A 440 -4.61 -5.40 15.78
CA ALA A 440 -5.89 -5.29 15.10
C ALA A 440 -5.75 -5.70 13.61
N PRO A 441 -6.71 -6.42 13.02
CA PRO A 441 -7.97 -6.92 13.58
C PRO A 441 -7.88 -8.31 14.24
N ARG A 442 -6.71 -8.97 14.24
CA ARG A 442 -6.50 -10.32 14.81
C ARG A 442 -6.90 -10.38 16.29
N VAL A 443 -6.47 -9.40 17.08
CA VAL A 443 -7.00 -9.18 18.44
C VAL A 443 -8.26 -8.32 18.32
N PRO A 444 -9.45 -8.83 18.69
CA PRO A 444 -10.74 -8.36 18.16
C PRO A 444 -11.29 -7.10 18.85
N CYS A 445 -10.57 -5.97 18.77
CA CYS A 445 -10.97 -4.73 19.43
C CYS A 445 -12.26 -4.13 18.87
N HIS A 446 -12.73 -4.59 17.70
CA HIS A 446 -14.03 -4.23 17.12
C HIS A 446 -15.21 -4.80 17.90
N ARG A 447 -15.02 -5.86 18.70
CA ARG A 447 -16.08 -6.49 19.53
C ARG A 447 -16.44 -5.69 20.79
N VAL A 448 -15.76 -4.58 21.09
CA VAL A 448 -16.07 -3.73 22.27
C VAL A 448 -16.82 -2.48 21.83
N VAL A 449 -18.01 -2.25 22.39
CA VAL A 449 -18.92 -1.16 22.03
C VAL A 449 -19.23 -0.23 23.21
N ALA A 450 -19.79 0.94 22.94
CA ALA A 450 -20.25 1.87 23.96
C ALA A 450 -21.50 1.34 24.69
N ALA A 451 -21.78 1.92 25.86
CA ALA A 451 -23.02 1.63 26.60
C ALA A 451 -24.25 1.95 25.72
N GLY A 452 -25.32 1.16 25.86
CA GLY A 452 -26.53 1.32 25.04
C GLY A 452 -26.41 0.88 23.59
N GLY A 453 -25.36 0.11 23.24
CA GLY A 453 -25.18 -0.50 21.92
C GLY A 453 -24.58 0.41 20.85
N GLY A 454 -24.17 1.64 21.18
CA GLY A 454 -23.47 2.51 20.23
C GLY A 454 -22.09 1.92 19.87
N LEU A 455 -21.66 2.04 18.61
CA LEU A 455 -20.38 1.47 18.16
C LEU A 455 -19.16 1.95 18.97
N GLY A 456 -19.18 3.19 19.48
CA GLY A 456 -18.04 3.80 20.17
C GLY A 456 -16.82 3.98 19.26
N GLY A 457 -15.72 4.55 19.78
CA GLY A 457 -14.52 4.79 18.99
C GLY A 457 -13.84 3.51 18.45
N PHE A 458 -13.19 3.63 17.29
CA PHE A 458 -12.37 2.55 16.68
C PHE A 458 -11.07 3.11 16.13
N LYS A 459 -9.95 2.41 16.37
CA LYS A 459 -8.59 2.81 15.94
C LYS A 459 -8.24 4.28 16.21
N GLY A 460 -8.81 4.87 17.27
CA GLY A 460 -8.48 6.22 17.74
C GLY A 460 -9.24 7.38 17.13
N ALA A 461 -10.23 7.14 16.26
CA ALA A 461 -11.17 8.17 15.83
C ALA A 461 -12.49 8.09 16.61
N TRP A 462 -12.97 9.26 17.03
CA TRP A 462 -14.30 9.49 17.60
C TRP A 462 -15.03 10.48 16.68
N PRO A 463 -16.08 10.08 15.96
CA PRO A 463 -16.89 11.04 15.21
C PRO A 463 -17.87 11.72 16.17
N ARG A 464 -18.01 13.05 16.03
CA ARG A 464 -19.03 13.81 16.77
C ARG A 464 -20.46 13.44 16.33
N ASP A 465 -20.62 12.89 15.13
CA ASP A 465 -21.93 12.63 14.50
C ASP A 465 -22.20 11.15 14.18
N GLY A 466 -21.43 10.21 14.78
CA GLY A 466 -21.67 8.77 14.61
C GLY A 466 -21.30 8.15 13.25
N VAL A 467 -20.69 8.93 12.34
CA VAL A 467 -20.24 8.50 11.01
C VAL A 467 -18.72 8.71 10.89
N GLY A 468 -17.98 7.67 10.51
CA GLY A 468 -16.54 7.74 10.29
C GLY A 468 -15.98 6.44 9.72
N ILE A 469 -14.91 6.54 8.92
CA ILE A 469 -14.29 5.42 8.17
C ILE A 469 -13.94 4.24 9.09
N THR A 470 -13.50 4.53 10.33
CA THR A 470 -13.18 3.50 11.33
C THR A 470 -14.43 2.85 11.93
N LEU A 471 -15.57 3.55 11.99
CA LEU A 471 -16.85 2.96 12.43
C LEU A 471 -17.47 2.09 11.36
N ASP A 472 -17.30 2.44 10.08
CA ASP A 472 -17.75 1.60 8.96
C ASP A 472 -16.93 0.32 8.87
N GLU A 473 -15.61 0.39 9.09
CA GLU A 473 -14.75 -0.79 9.22
C GLU A 473 -15.19 -1.68 10.40
N LYS A 474 -15.40 -1.08 11.59
CA LYS A 474 -15.89 -1.79 12.77
C LYS A 474 -17.25 -2.43 12.53
N ARG A 475 -18.18 -1.70 11.89
CA ARG A 475 -19.52 -2.19 11.54
C ARG A 475 -19.45 -3.34 10.53
N ARG A 476 -18.57 -3.26 9.53
CA ARG A 476 -18.35 -4.33 8.54
C ARG A 476 -17.81 -5.60 9.20
N LEU A 477 -16.82 -5.46 10.09
CA LEU A 477 -16.27 -6.60 10.83
C LEU A 477 -17.33 -7.26 11.71
N LEU A 478 -18.10 -6.47 12.47
CA LEU A 478 -19.19 -6.98 13.30
C LEU A 478 -20.30 -7.67 12.48
N ARG A 479 -20.70 -7.09 11.34
CA ARG A 479 -21.68 -7.73 10.44
C ARG A 479 -21.15 -9.03 9.85
N GLY A 480 -19.87 -9.08 9.47
CA GLY A 480 -19.20 -10.30 9.00
C GLY A 480 -19.09 -11.40 10.05
N GLU A 481 -19.23 -11.05 11.33
CA GLU A 481 -19.34 -11.99 12.45
C GLU A 481 -20.79 -12.34 12.82
N GLY A 482 -21.80 -11.79 12.13
CA GLY A 482 -23.21 -12.06 12.39
C GLY A 482 -23.89 -11.13 13.40
N VAL A 483 -23.23 -10.05 13.83
CA VAL A 483 -23.80 -9.08 14.77
C VAL A 483 -24.83 -8.19 14.07
N ARG A 484 -26.03 -8.09 14.64
CA ARG A 484 -27.17 -7.32 14.11
C ARG A 484 -27.19 -5.89 14.65
N PHE A 485 -27.77 -4.98 13.87
CA PHE A 485 -27.89 -3.56 14.21
C PHE A 485 -29.34 -3.09 14.09
N ASP A 486 -29.75 -2.12 14.91
CA ASP A 486 -31.06 -1.45 14.81
C ASP A 486 -31.08 -0.38 13.72
N ALA A 487 -32.25 0.21 13.46
CA ALA A 487 -32.43 1.29 12.48
C ALA A 487 -31.60 2.56 12.80
N LYS A 488 -31.14 2.71 14.05
CA LYS A 488 -30.28 3.80 14.52
C LYS A 488 -28.79 3.43 14.51
N GLY A 489 -28.43 2.25 13.98
CA GLY A 489 -27.05 1.77 13.88
C GLY A 489 -26.43 1.28 15.19
N ARG A 490 -27.25 0.96 16.20
CA ARG A 490 -26.81 0.38 17.49
C ARG A 490 -26.81 -1.13 17.42
N VAL A 491 -25.85 -1.78 18.06
CA VAL A 491 -25.76 -3.24 18.14
C VAL A 491 -26.94 -3.81 18.94
N LEU A 492 -27.56 -4.85 18.39
CA LEU A 492 -28.64 -5.61 19.02
C LEU A 492 -28.08 -6.83 19.77
N GLY A 493 -28.69 -7.14 20.91
CA GLY A 493 -28.34 -8.29 21.76
C GLY A 493 -27.77 -7.89 23.12
N THR A 494 -27.68 -8.87 24.02
CA THR A 494 -27.08 -8.69 25.35
C THR A 494 -25.55 -8.73 25.26
N PRO A 495 -24.86 -7.70 25.81
CA PRO A 495 -23.40 -7.70 25.86
C PRO A 495 -22.85 -8.93 26.58
N TRP A 496 -21.78 -9.52 26.04
CA TRP A 496 -21.03 -10.60 26.64
C TRP A 496 -20.34 -10.13 27.93
N GLY A 497 -20.64 -10.78 29.04
CA GLY A 497 -20.07 -10.48 30.37
C GLY A 497 -19.46 -11.70 31.07
N GLU A 498 -19.49 -12.87 30.45
CA GLU A 498 -18.98 -14.14 31.01
C GLU A 498 -17.46 -14.24 30.81
N PHE A 499 -16.72 -13.36 31.50
CA PHE A 499 -15.26 -13.38 31.50
C PHE A 499 -14.75 -14.37 32.55
N VAL A 500 -13.76 -15.19 32.18
CA VAL A 500 -13.10 -16.18 33.07
C VAL A 500 -12.03 -15.51 33.92
#